data_AF-A0A3P6L135-F1
#
_entry.id   AF-A0A3P6L135-F1
#
_cell.length_a   1.000
_cell.length_b   1.000
_cell.length_c   1.000
_cell.angle_alpha   90.00
_cell.angle_beta   90.00
_cell.angle_gamma   90.00
#
_symmetry.space_group_name_H-M   'P 1'
#
loop_
_entity.id
_entity.type
_entity.pdbx_description
1 polymer ?
#
loop_
_entity_poly.entity_id
_entity_poly.type
_entity_poly.pdbx_seq_one_letter_code
_entity_poly.pdbx_strand_id
1 'polypeptide(L)'
;MSQHYSVSWKKGLAALCLLAVAGLSGCDQKENAAAKVEYDGLSNSQPLRVDANNHTVTMLVQINGRFLTDDTRHGIVFKDGSNGHKSLFMAYATPKAFYEALKEAGGTPGENMTMDNKETTHVTGSKLDISVNWQGAAKAYSFDEVIVDSNGKKLDMRFGGNLTAAEEKKTG
;
A
#
# COMPACT_ATOMS: atom_id res chain seq x y z
N MET A 1 -20.80 32.57 -2.86
CA MET A 1 -20.61 31.96 -1.53
C MET A 1 -19.64 30.81 -1.70
N SER A 2 -18.33 31.05 -1.50
CA SER A 2 -17.34 29.98 -1.52
C SER A 2 -17.42 29.21 -0.20
N GLN A 3 -17.87 27.97 -0.26
CA GLN A 3 -17.80 27.08 0.89
C GLN A 3 -16.34 26.67 1.09
N HIS A 4 -15.70 27.29 2.07
CA HIS A 4 -14.45 26.78 2.63
C HIS A 4 -14.79 25.52 3.41
N TYR A 5 -14.56 24.35 2.83
CA TYR A 5 -14.52 23.10 3.56
C TYR A 5 -13.25 23.11 4.43
N SER A 6 -13.36 23.57 5.68
CA SER A 6 -12.33 23.33 6.68
C SER A 6 -12.47 21.89 7.17
N VAL A 7 -11.69 20.99 6.58
CA VAL A 7 -11.54 19.63 7.11
C VAL A 7 -10.69 19.74 8.38
N SER A 8 -11.34 19.60 9.54
CA SER A 8 -10.66 19.47 10.83
C SER A 8 -9.97 18.11 10.90
N TRP A 9 -8.73 18.03 10.44
CA TRP A 9 -7.94 16.80 10.50
C TRP A 9 -7.35 16.58 11.89
N LYS A 10 -7.55 15.36 12.42
CA LYS A 10 -6.84 14.89 13.62
C LYS A 10 -5.38 14.71 13.25
N LYS A 11 -4.48 15.38 13.96
CA LYS A 11 -3.03 15.23 13.82
C LYS A 11 -2.66 13.73 13.78
N GLY A 12 -2.04 13.26 12.71
CA GLY A 12 -1.47 11.91 12.61
C GLY A 12 -2.14 10.91 11.64
N LEU A 13 -3.11 11.32 10.81
CA LEU A 13 -3.69 10.49 9.75
C LEU A 13 -3.01 10.78 8.41
N ALA A 14 -2.46 9.76 7.74
CA ALA A 14 -1.94 9.85 6.38
C ALA A 14 -2.83 9.05 5.42
N ALA A 15 -3.03 9.54 4.20
CA ALA A 15 -3.81 8.85 3.18
C ALA A 15 -2.88 8.05 2.25
N LEU A 16 -3.27 6.81 1.95
CA LEU A 16 -2.62 5.96 0.96
C LEU A 16 -3.61 5.61 -0.15
N CYS A 17 -3.33 6.10 -1.36
CA CYS A 17 -4.12 5.78 -2.54
C CYS A 17 -3.38 4.74 -3.38
N LEU A 18 -3.99 3.59 -3.63
CA LEU A 18 -3.45 2.57 -4.51
C LEU A 18 -4.06 2.69 -5.90
N LEU A 19 -3.19 2.57 -6.90
CA LEU A 19 -3.55 2.55 -8.30
C LEU A 19 -3.30 1.13 -8.81
N ALA A 20 -4.36 0.32 -8.86
CA ALA A 20 -4.26 -1.08 -9.21
C ALA A 20 -4.35 -1.31 -10.72
N VAL A 21 -3.39 -2.09 -11.25
CA VAL A 21 -3.41 -2.61 -12.62
C VAL A 21 -3.65 -4.12 -12.63
N ALA A 22 -4.34 -4.61 -13.66
CA ALA A 22 -4.48 -6.05 -13.91
C ALA A 22 -3.28 -6.57 -14.72
N GLY A 23 -2.65 -7.64 -14.25
CA GLY A 23 -1.57 -8.30 -15.00
C GLY A 23 -2.13 -9.21 -16.09
N LEU A 24 -1.81 -8.95 -17.36
CA LEU A 24 -2.03 -9.89 -18.46
C LEU A 24 -1.05 -11.06 -18.29
N SER A 25 -1.51 -12.17 -17.71
CA SER A 25 -0.74 -13.42 -17.64
C SER A 25 -0.87 -14.16 -18.98
N GLY A 26 -0.19 -13.66 -20.02
CA GLY A 26 -0.03 -14.37 -21.28
C GLY A 26 1.18 -15.30 -21.20
N CYS A 27 0.97 -16.61 -21.38
CA CYS A 27 2.05 -17.56 -21.66
C CYS A 27 2.67 -17.21 -23.02
N ASP A 28 3.78 -16.47 -23.02
CA ASP A 28 4.81 -16.60 -24.05
C ASP A 28 6.13 -16.04 -23.52
N GLN A 29 7.07 -16.95 -23.25
CA GLN A 29 8.43 -16.61 -22.86
C GLN A 29 9.20 -16.12 -24.10
N LYS A 30 9.39 -14.80 -24.21
CA LYS A 30 10.58 -14.21 -24.84
C LYS A 30 11.14 -13.16 -23.89
N GLU A 31 12.46 -13.17 -23.74
CA GLU A 31 13.24 -12.34 -22.81
C GLU A 31 12.70 -10.90 -22.75
N ASN A 32 12.11 -10.55 -21.60
CA ASN A 32 11.30 -9.36 -21.46
C ASN A 32 12.19 -8.16 -21.13
N ALA A 33 12.22 -7.16 -22.01
CA ALA A 33 12.22 -5.79 -21.51
C ALA A 33 11.04 -5.69 -20.53
N ALA A 34 11.31 -5.34 -19.26
CA ALA A 34 10.28 -5.29 -18.24
C ALA A 34 9.05 -4.54 -18.79
N ALA A 35 7.91 -5.23 -18.88
CA ALA A 35 6.71 -4.68 -19.49
C ALA A 35 6.40 -3.33 -18.83
N LYS A 36 6.20 -2.29 -19.66
CA LYS A 36 5.92 -0.94 -19.20
C LYS A 36 4.52 -0.96 -18.55
N VAL A 37 4.47 -0.75 -17.25
CA VAL A 37 3.22 -0.65 -16.49
C VAL A 37 3.06 0.79 -16.07
N GLU A 38 1.95 1.41 -16.47
CA GLU A 38 1.66 2.81 -16.20
C GLU A 38 0.19 3.03 -15.91
N TYR A 39 -0.11 3.90 -14.94
CA TYR A 39 -1.47 4.34 -14.63
C TYR A 39 -1.44 5.67 -13.86
N ASP A 40 -2.27 6.63 -14.28
CA ASP A 40 -2.40 7.97 -13.68
C ASP A 40 -1.05 8.72 -13.45
N GLY A 41 -0.13 8.56 -14.41
CA GLY A 41 1.20 9.18 -14.38
C GLY A 41 2.22 8.47 -13.48
N LEU A 42 1.87 7.34 -12.85
CA LEU A 42 2.81 6.46 -12.18
C LEU A 42 3.27 5.35 -13.13
N SER A 43 4.47 4.84 -12.90
CA SER A 43 5.03 3.74 -13.67
C SER A 43 5.81 2.76 -12.79
N ASN A 44 6.22 1.62 -13.34
CA ASN A 44 7.15 0.72 -12.64
C ASN A 44 8.51 1.37 -12.31
N SER A 45 8.96 2.40 -13.04
CA SER A 45 10.18 3.17 -12.74
C SER A 45 9.94 4.35 -11.80
N GLN A 46 8.71 4.84 -11.72
CA GLN A 46 8.28 5.89 -10.79
C GLN A 46 6.95 5.49 -10.13
N PRO A 47 6.99 4.55 -9.17
CA PRO A 47 5.78 3.90 -8.65
C PRO A 47 5.11 4.64 -7.51
N LEU A 48 5.61 5.82 -7.14
CA LEU A 48 5.10 6.64 -6.04
C LEU A 48 4.94 8.10 -6.47
N ARG A 49 3.93 8.75 -5.90
CA ARG A 49 3.73 10.20 -5.91
C ARG A 49 3.36 10.64 -4.49
N VAL A 50 4.01 11.69 -4.00
CA VAL A 50 3.73 12.27 -2.67
C VAL A 50 3.06 13.63 -2.85
N ASP A 51 1.99 13.86 -2.11
CA ASP A 51 1.38 15.17 -1.91
C ASP A 51 1.48 15.50 -0.42
N ALA A 52 2.56 16.19 -0.05
CA ALA A 52 2.85 16.54 1.34
C ALA A 52 1.84 17.54 1.91
N ASN A 53 1.26 18.41 1.07
CA ASN A 53 0.26 19.38 1.49
C ASN A 53 -1.05 18.69 1.91
N ASN A 54 -1.40 17.61 1.21
CA ASN A 54 -2.58 16.81 1.49
C ASN A 54 -2.28 15.51 2.25
N HIS A 55 -1.07 15.35 2.78
CA HIS A 55 -0.64 14.16 3.53
C HIS A 55 -0.97 12.82 2.83
N THR A 56 -0.79 12.79 1.50
CA THR A 56 -1.20 11.65 0.66
C THR A 56 -0.01 11.04 -0.05
N VAL A 57 0.09 9.70 -0.01
CA VAL A 57 0.97 8.92 -0.86
C VAL A 57 0.13 8.14 -1.86
N THR A 58 0.41 8.29 -3.15
CA THR A 58 -0.17 7.46 -4.20
C THR A 58 0.83 6.42 -4.64
N MET A 59 0.43 5.15 -4.72
CA MET A 59 1.31 4.03 -5.07
C MET A 59 0.72 3.16 -6.17
N LEU A 60 1.54 2.83 -7.17
CA LEU A 60 1.20 1.86 -8.20
C LEU A 60 1.32 0.45 -7.63
N VAL A 61 0.26 -0.35 -7.82
CA VAL A 61 0.22 -1.76 -7.40
C VAL A 61 -0.36 -2.61 -8.52
N GLN A 62 -0.05 -3.90 -8.50
CA GLN A 62 -0.68 -4.90 -9.34
C GLN A 62 -1.58 -5.78 -8.48
N ILE A 63 -2.81 -6.04 -8.93
CA ILE A 63 -3.67 -7.02 -8.25
C ILE A 63 -3.17 -8.44 -8.51
N ASN A 64 -3.11 -9.25 -7.46
CA ASN A 64 -2.83 -10.66 -7.54
C ASN A 64 -4.15 -11.43 -7.63
N GLY A 65 -4.48 -11.88 -8.85
CA GLY A 65 -5.76 -12.53 -9.15
C GLY A 65 -6.06 -13.78 -8.32
N ARG A 66 -5.06 -14.39 -7.67
CA ARG A 66 -5.25 -15.55 -6.78
C ARG A 66 -6.13 -15.23 -5.57
N PHE A 67 -5.94 -14.06 -4.95
CA PHE A 67 -6.60 -13.72 -3.70
C PHE A 67 -7.91 -12.96 -3.90
N LEU A 68 -8.51 -13.07 -5.08
CA LEU A 68 -9.90 -12.65 -5.32
C LEU A 68 -10.90 -13.61 -4.68
N THR A 69 -10.49 -14.87 -4.47
CA THR A 69 -11.32 -15.93 -3.87
C THR A 69 -10.64 -16.65 -2.71
N ASP A 70 -9.32 -16.57 -2.60
CA ASP A 70 -8.53 -17.20 -1.54
C ASP A 70 -8.20 -16.21 -0.42
N ASP A 71 -8.15 -16.71 0.82
CA ASP A 71 -7.74 -15.91 1.97
C ASP A 71 -6.23 -15.60 1.94
N THR A 72 -5.87 -14.38 2.36
CA THR A 72 -4.49 -14.02 2.66
C THR A 72 -4.41 -13.03 3.81
N ARG A 73 -3.34 -13.15 4.61
CA ARG A 73 -2.97 -12.16 5.63
C ARG A 73 -2.11 -11.02 5.06
N HIS A 74 -1.72 -11.09 3.79
CA HIS A 74 -0.81 -10.15 3.15
C HIS A 74 -1.62 -9.21 2.25
N GLY A 75 -1.87 -7.99 2.71
CA GLY A 75 -2.63 -7.00 1.93
C GLY A 75 -1.81 -6.45 0.76
N ILE A 76 -0.77 -5.68 1.06
CA ILE A 76 0.13 -5.06 0.08
C ILE A 76 1.55 -5.47 0.45
N VAL A 77 2.31 -6.01 -0.50
CA VAL A 77 3.71 -6.43 -0.30
C VAL A 77 4.53 -6.04 -1.52
N PHE A 78 5.78 -5.64 -1.32
CA PHE A 78 6.68 -5.34 -2.42
C PHE A 78 6.82 -6.57 -3.35
N LYS A 79 6.63 -6.36 -4.66
CA LYS A 79 6.54 -7.45 -5.64
C LYS A 79 7.75 -8.39 -5.65
N ASP A 80 8.95 -7.84 -5.42
CA ASP A 80 10.21 -8.60 -5.40
C ASP A 80 10.62 -9.01 -3.97
N GLY A 81 9.76 -8.77 -2.99
CA GLY A 81 9.89 -9.24 -1.61
C GLY A 81 9.51 -10.72 -1.46
N SER A 82 9.99 -11.35 -0.38
CA SER A 82 9.81 -12.78 -0.07
C SER A 82 8.33 -13.23 0.01
N ASN A 83 7.41 -12.31 0.26
CA ASN A 83 5.97 -12.57 0.35
C ASN A 83 5.14 -11.90 -0.77
N GLY A 84 5.77 -11.28 -1.78
CA GLY A 84 5.04 -10.52 -2.81
C GLY A 84 3.98 -11.36 -3.54
N HIS A 85 4.34 -12.58 -3.93
CA HIS A 85 3.41 -13.52 -4.57
C HIS A 85 2.28 -14.03 -3.65
N LYS A 86 2.34 -13.74 -2.34
CA LYS A 86 1.34 -14.13 -1.34
C LYS A 86 0.38 -12.99 -1.00
N SER A 87 0.59 -11.78 -1.53
CA SER A 87 -0.25 -10.63 -1.23
C SER A 87 -1.37 -10.42 -2.23
N LEU A 88 -2.45 -9.77 -1.79
CA LEU A 88 -3.55 -9.32 -2.64
C LEU A 88 -3.08 -8.25 -3.65
N PHE A 89 -2.27 -7.30 -3.19
CA PHE A 89 -1.65 -6.28 -4.02
C PHE A 89 -0.13 -6.42 -3.98
N MET A 90 0.48 -6.48 -5.16
CA MET A 90 1.93 -6.48 -5.35
C MET A 90 2.37 -5.05 -5.65
N ALA A 91 3.08 -4.42 -4.72
CA ALA A 91 3.55 -3.05 -4.87
C ALA A 91 4.79 -2.98 -5.76
N TYR A 92 4.86 -1.97 -6.62
CA TYR A 92 6.06 -1.68 -7.42
C TYR A 92 7.10 -0.87 -6.65
N ALA A 93 6.68 -0.12 -5.63
CA ALA A 93 7.57 0.67 -4.80
C ALA A 93 8.34 -0.20 -3.80
N THR A 94 9.62 0.11 -3.59
CA THR A 94 10.42 -0.56 -2.56
C THR A 94 9.97 -0.15 -1.16
N PRO A 95 10.21 -0.99 -0.14
CA PRO A 95 9.86 -0.66 1.25
C PRO A 95 10.48 0.65 1.73
N LYS A 96 11.74 0.90 1.37
CA LYS A 96 12.45 2.15 1.68
C LYS A 96 11.81 3.37 1.03
N ALA A 97 11.47 3.29 -0.26
CA ALA A 97 10.83 4.40 -0.96
C ALA A 97 9.45 4.72 -0.37
N PHE A 98 8.67 3.69 -0.03
CA PHE A 98 7.38 3.87 0.62
C PHE A 98 7.49 4.44 2.04
N TYR A 99 8.46 3.98 2.83
CA TYR A 99 8.76 4.51 4.17
C TYR A 99 9.09 6.01 4.11
N GLU A 100 9.99 6.43 3.22
CA GLU A 100 10.34 7.84 3.07
C GLU A 100 9.18 8.67 2.52
N ALA A 101 8.39 8.14 1.59
CA ALA A 101 7.19 8.81 1.09
C ALA A 101 6.15 9.07 2.18
N LEU A 102 5.91 8.11 3.08
CA LEU A 102 5.02 8.30 4.23
C LEU A 102 5.56 9.37 5.19
N LYS A 103 6.87 9.41 5.43
CA LYS A 103 7.50 10.46 6.23
C LYS A 103 7.39 11.84 5.58
N GLU A 104 7.62 11.92 4.28
CA GLU A 104 7.48 13.15 3.50
C GLU A 104 6.02 13.66 3.54
N ALA A 105 5.05 12.75 3.52
CA ALA A 105 3.64 13.05 3.74
C ALA A 105 3.29 13.39 5.20
N GLY A 106 4.26 13.49 6.12
CA GLY A 106 4.05 13.85 7.52
C GLY A 106 3.62 12.69 8.43
N GLY A 107 3.74 11.45 7.97
CA GLY A 107 3.51 10.25 8.76
C GLY A 107 4.65 9.97 9.75
N THR A 108 4.29 9.50 10.94
CA THR A 108 5.24 9.07 11.97
C THR A 108 5.31 7.55 12.02
N PRO A 109 6.49 6.94 11.86
CA PRO A 109 6.64 5.50 12.01
C PRO A 109 6.45 5.06 13.47
N GLY A 110 5.94 3.86 13.70
CA GLY A 110 5.78 3.29 15.03
C GLY A 110 7.10 2.81 15.65
N GLU A 111 7.90 2.08 14.87
CA GLU A 111 9.19 1.47 15.27
C GLU A 111 9.13 0.63 16.55
N ASN A 112 7.94 0.13 16.92
CA ASN A 112 7.70 -0.45 18.23
C ASN A 112 7.54 -1.98 18.20
N MET A 113 7.46 -2.58 17.02
CA MET A 113 7.25 -4.02 16.85
C MET A 113 8.60 -4.75 16.74
N THR A 114 8.76 -5.84 17.49
CA THR A 114 9.92 -6.74 17.44
C THR A 114 9.45 -8.19 17.32
N MET A 115 10.37 -9.13 17.10
CA MET A 115 10.00 -10.56 17.09
C MET A 115 9.51 -11.04 18.46
N ASP A 116 10.00 -10.44 19.53
CA ASP A 116 9.70 -10.84 20.92
C ASP A 116 8.33 -10.33 21.38
N ASN A 117 7.87 -9.19 20.86
CA ASN A 117 6.63 -8.56 21.31
C ASN A 117 5.46 -8.66 20.31
N LYS A 118 5.66 -9.23 19.11
CA LYS A 118 4.67 -9.26 18.02
C LYS A 118 3.29 -9.83 18.36
N GLU A 119 3.19 -10.67 19.39
CA GLU A 119 1.92 -11.29 19.82
C GLU A 119 1.19 -10.45 20.89
N THR A 120 1.86 -9.49 21.51
CA THR A 120 1.35 -8.74 22.69
C THR A 120 1.26 -7.24 22.48
N THR A 121 1.86 -6.72 21.40
CA THR A 121 1.82 -5.30 21.06
C THR A 121 1.20 -5.07 19.68
N HIS A 122 0.76 -3.83 19.46
CA HIS A 122 0.24 -3.36 18.18
C HIS A 122 1.11 -2.21 17.67
N VAL A 123 1.13 -1.99 16.36
CA VAL A 123 1.83 -0.85 15.75
C VAL A 123 1.29 0.47 16.30
N THR A 124 2.18 1.37 16.73
CA THR A 124 1.80 2.67 17.32
C THR A 124 1.96 3.87 16.40
N GLY A 125 2.42 3.66 15.16
CA GLY A 125 2.62 4.73 14.19
C GLY A 125 1.32 5.37 13.68
N SER A 126 1.49 6.35 12.79
CA SER A 126 0.41 7.08 12.13
C SER A 126 -0.62 6.12 11.53
N LYS A 127 -1.89 6.45 11.70
CA LYS A 127 -2.97 5.69 11.07
C LYS A 127 -3.00 6.00 9.58
N LEU A 128 -3.24 4.97 8.77
CA LEU A 128 -3.36 5.07 7.33
C LEU A 128 -4.83 4.93 6.93
N ASP A 129 -5.35 5.93 6.22
CA ASP A 129 -6.61 5.78 5.48
C ASP A 129 -6.28 5.28 4.06
N ILE A 130 -6.68 4.06 3.74
CA ILE A 130 -6.25 3.40 2.51
C ILE A 130 -7.42 3.25 1.55
N SER A 131 -7.22 3.71 0.32
CA SER A 131 -8.14 3.50 -0.78
C SER A 131 -7.45 2.88 -1.98
N VAL A 132 -8.23 2.25 -2.86
CA VAL A 132 -7.77 1.68 -4.12
C VAL A 132 -8.66 2.17 -5.27
N ASN A 133 -8.03 2.45 -6.40
CA ASN A 133 -8.68 2.82 -7.64
C ASN A 133 -8.05 2.03 -8.80
N TRP A 134 -8.81 1.79 -9.85
CA TRP A 134 -8.34 1.08 -11.05
C TRP A 134 -9.05 1.63 -12.29
N GLN A 135 -8.53 1.29 -13.46
CA GLN A 135 -9.16 1.71 -14.71
C GLN A 135 -10.60 1.17 -14.82
N GLY A 136 -11.55 2.09 -15.02
CA GLY A 136 -12.98 1.76 -15.11
C GLY A 136 -13.71 1.71 -13.77
N ALA A 137 -13.03 1.92 -12.64
CA ALA A 137 -13.68 2.12 -11.35
C ALA A 137 -14.50 3.42 -11.36
N ALA A 138 -15.69 3.40 -10.74
CA ALA A 138 -16.55 4.57 -10.65
C ALA A 138 -16.04 5.63 -9.65
N LYS A 139 -15.23 5.19 -8.68
CA LYS A 139 -14.62 6.00 -7.61
C LYS A 139 -13.42 5.25 -7.04
N ALA A 140 -12.62 5.93 -6.21
CA ALA A 140 -11.75 5.24 -5.27
C ALA A 140 -12.60 4.54 -4.20
N TYR A 141 -12.26 3.30 -3.89
CA TYR A 141 -12.91 2.49 -2.85
C TYR A 141 -11.99 2.38 -1.65
N SER A 142 -12.52 2.52 -0.45
CA SER A 142 -11.76 2.27 0.78
C SER A 142 -11.36 0.80 0.90
N PHE A 143 -10.29 0.49 1.62
CA PHE A 143 -9.85 -0.89 1.85
C PHE A 143 -10.93 -1.77 2.48
N ASP A 144 -11.72 -1.21 3.41
CA ASP A 144 -12.84 -1.92 4.04
C ASP A 144 -14.01 -2.20 3.05
N GLU A 145 -14.09 -1.51 1.91
CA GLU A 145 -15.08 -1.79 0.86
C GLU A 145 -14.64 -2.93 -0.07
N VAL A 146 -13.34 -3.17 -0.22
CA VAL A 146 -12.78 -4.14 -1.18
C VAL A 146 -12.15 -5.37 -0.53
N ILE A 147 -11.88 -5.34 0.77
CA ILE A 147 -11.30 -6.43 1.54
C ILE A 147 -12.22 -6.73 2.72
N VAL A 148 -12.54 -8.02 2.90
CA VAL A 148 -13.30 -8.50 4.05
C VAL A 148 -12.35 -9.18 5.02
N ASP A 149 -12.29 -8.70 6.25
CA ASP A 149 -11.68 -9.46 7.34
C ASP A 149 -12.57 -10.65 7.69
N SER A 150 -11.99 -11.85 7.78
CA SER A 150 -12.68 -13.08 8.17
C SER A 150 -13.39 -12.99 9.53
N ASN A 151 -12.98 -12.06 10.41
CA ASN A 151 -13.63 -11.81 11.70
C ASN A 151 -14.67 -10.67 11.65
N GLY A 152 -14.95 -10.11 10.48
CA GLY A 152 -15.92 -9.05 10.25
C GLY A 152 -15.53 -7.69 10.82
N LYS A 153 -14.23 -7.46 11.10
CA LYS A 153 -13.75 -6.19 11.66
C LYS A 153 -13.21 -5.28 10.57
N LYS A 154 -13.27 -3.97 10.83
CA LYS A 154 -12.56 -2.98 10.00
C LYS A 154 -11.06 -3.09 10.21
N LEU A 155 -10.30 -2.82 9.15
CA LEU A 155 -8.85 -2.87 9.17
C LEU A 155 -8.28 -1.62 9.85
N ASP A 156 -7.44 -1.78 10.89
CA ASP A 156 -6.65 -0.68 11.47
C ASP A 156 -5.24 -0.70 10.91
N MET A 157 -5.06 -0.05 9.77
CA MET A 157 -3.78 0.01 9.07
C MET A 157 -2.94 1.18 9.60
N ARG A 158 -1.66 0.92 9.90
CA ARG A 158 -0.76 1.91 10.51
C ARG A 158 0.64 1.85 9.92
N PHE A 159 1.34 2.97 10.02
CA PHE A 159 2.73 3.08 9.60
C PHE A 159 3.66 2.37 10.60
N GLY A 160 4.02 1.12 10.29
CA GLY A 160 4.89 0.27 11.12
C GLY A 160 6.26 0.87 11.40
N GLY A 161 6.97 1.28 10.34
CA GLY A 161 8.29 1.90 10.44
C GLY A 161 9.45 0.94 10.22
N ASN A 162 9.41 -0.28 10.79
CA ASN A 162 10.45 -1.32 10.89
C ASN A 162 11.31 -1.63 9.64
N LEU A 163 11.99 -0.64 9.07
CA LEU A 163 12.60 -0.69 7.75
C LEU A 163 13.82 -1.60 7.75
N THR A 164 14.67 -1.48 8.78
CA THR A 164 15.87 -2.33 8.92
C THR A 164 15.51 -3.81 8.88
N ALA A 165 14.52 -4.23 9.67
CA ALA A 165 14.07 -5.62 9.68
C ALA A 165 13.44 -6.04 8.35
N ALA A 166 12.71 -5.15 7.68
CA ALA A 166 12.11 -5.41 6.38
C ALA A 166 13.16 -5.58 5.27
N GLU A 167 14.24 -4.80 5.30
CA GLU A 167 15.38 -4.90 4.37
C GLU A 167 16.19 -6.19 4.62
N GLU A 168 16.52 -6.48 5.87
CA GLU A 168 17.28 -7.69 6.26
C GLU A 168 16.55 -8.98 5.88
N LYS A 169 15.23 -9.04 6.16
CA LYS A 169 14.42 -10.25 5.92
C LYS A 169 13.76 -10.27 4.55
N LYS A 170 13.89 -9.19 3.77
CA LYS A 170 13.20 -8.99 2.48
C LYS A 170 11.69 -9.23 2.59
N THR A 171 11.07 -8.79 3.68
CA THR A 171 9.64 -9.04 3.96
C THR A 171 8.71 -7.96 3.43
N GLY A 172 9.30 -6.83 3.00
CA GLY A 172 8.74 -5.68 2.26
C GLY A 172 7.25 -5.45 2.27
#